data_AF-A0A3E1Q7W2-F1
#
_entry.id   AF-A0A3E1Q7W2-F1
#
_cell.length_a   1.000
_cell.length_b   1.000
_cell.length_c   1.000
_cell.angle_alpha   90.00
_cell.angle_beta   90.00
_cell.angle_gamma   90.00
#
_symmetry.space_group_name_H-M   'P 1'
#
loop_
_entity.id
_entity.type
_entity.pdbx_description
1 polymer ?
#
loop_
_entity_poly.entity_id
_entity_poly.type
_entity_poly.pdbx_seq_one_letter_code
_entity_poly.pdbx_strand_id
1 'polypeptide(L)'
;MKLIYTIWIVLVSITAFAQNYQTVEEVNSVCDQLGFSSDEEAHIAVDNIMEIIGLQKNFIIQKCPNINNAVAKNITDKSGNIKRYILYDSEFFSNMDIKAGSDWAAISILAHEIGHHLNGHALNNKGSNHKFELDADYFSGLILAKMGATLEEAQSAIQTFRYEKATATHPAKQDRLNEIEKGWTKGDDYKNRGNTTNDTPITDAMEPLVQELYRKAKKGDASAQSSLGYFYYSGNGVEKDYDKAVKWTRKAAEQGNATGQNNLGNMYSNGNGVERDYNKAQKWTHRAAEQGNASGQFNLGVAYAKGEGVEQDYFQAAKWTRRAAEQGHALGQAILGSMYVNGNGVEKDYDEAVKWFRKAAEQGDAQGQNYLGVMYYEGAGVEKDYNEALKWFRKSARKDYKDSQEKLTKLGESW
;
A
#
# COMPACT_ATOMS: atom_id res chain seq x y z
N MET A 1 6.66 5.88 6.94
CA MET A 1 6.53 4.98 5.79
C MET A 1 6.76 3.50 6.13
N LYS A 2 7.69 3.11 7.00
CA LYS A 2 7.96 1.69 7.28
C LYS A 2 6.80 0.91 7.90
N LEU A 3 5.99 1.48 8.80
CA LEU A 3 4.85 0.79 9.44
C LEU A 3 3.67 0.64 8.47
N ILE A 4 3.40 1.63 7.61
CA ILE A 4 2.42 1.51 6.52
C ILE A 4 2.94 0.53 5.49
N TYR A 5 4.21 0.57 5.08
CA TYR A 5 4.80 -0.50 4.25
C TYR A 5 4.79 -1.86 4.96
N THR A 6 4.88 -1.91 6.29
CA THR A 6 4.80 -3.16 7.06
C THR A 6 3.37 -3.68 7.07
N ILE A 7 2.35 -2.83 7.28
CA ILE A 7 0.91 -3.15 7.20
C ILE A 7 0.49 -3.46 5.75
N TRP A 8 1.06 -2.78 4.75
CA TRP A 8 0.86 -2.99 3.31
C TRP A 8 1.40 -4.34 2.86
N ILE A 9 2.51 -4.82 3.41
CA ILE A 9 3.06 -6.15 3.03
C ILE A 9 2.45 -7.28 3.89
N VAL A 10 1.70 -6.97 4.97
CA VAL A 10 1.06 -7.98 5.85
C VAL A 10 -0.15 -8.66 5.21
N LEU A 11 -0.74 -8.12 4.15
CA LEU A 11 -2.02 -8.61 3.68
C LEU A 11 -2.04 -8.68 2.15
N VAL A 12 -1.85 -9.89 1.64
CA VAL A 12 -2.36 -10.29 0.34
C VAL A 12 -3.17 -11.55 0.60
N SER A 13 -4.31 -11.65 -0.09
CA SER A 13 -5.22 -12.80 -0.18
C SER A 13 -6.24 -12.97 0.95
N ILE A 14 -7.30 -12.16 0.93
CA ILE A 14 -8.65 -12.63 1.29
C ILE A 14 -9.41 -12.90 -0.01
N THR A 15 -9.21 -14.09 -0.58
CA THR A 15 -10.23 -14.72 -1.43
C THR A 15 -10.70 -16.00 -0.74
N ALA A 16 -11.51 -15.83 0.30
CA ALA A 16 -12.46 -16.84 0.78
C ALA A 16 -13.51 -16.21 1.70
N PHE A 17 -14.24 -15.21 1.21
CA PHE A 17 -15.54 -14.83 1.80
C PHE A 17 -16.55 -14.49 0.70
N ALA A 18 -16.79 -15.47 -0.17
CA ALA A 18 -17.86 -15.44 -1.17
C ALA A 18 -18.81 -16.64 -1.00
N GLN A 19 -19.17 -16.97 0.23
CA GLN A 19 -20.30 -17.85 0.52
C GLN A 19 -21.34 -17.07 1.33
N ASN A 20 -22.15 -16.29 0.58
CA ASN A 20 -23.49 -15.76 0.89
C ASN A 20 -23.82 -14.43 0.17
N TYR A 21 -23.09 -14.07 -0.90
CA TYR A 21 -23.42 -12.87 -1.68
C TYR A 21 -23.93 -13.21 -3.07
N GLN A 22 -24.85 -12.35 -3.52
CA GLN A 22 -25.50 -12.39 -4.82
C GLN A 22 -24.47 -12.49 -5.94
N THR A 23 -24.90 -13.18 -6.98
CA THR A 23 -24.17 -13.49 -8.20
C THR A 23 -23.22 -12.38 -8.64
N VAL A 24 -22.02 -12.78 -9.05
CA VAL A 24 -20.91 -11.96 -9.57
C VAL A 24 -21.35 -10.86 -10.56
N GLU A 25 -22.47 -11.04 -11.26
CA GLU A 25 -23.05 -10.08 -12.21
C GLU A 25 -23.66 -8.80 -11.58
N GLU A 26 -24.08 -8.80 -10.32
CA GLU A 26 -24.73 -7.62 -9.71
C GLU A 26 -23.81 -6.80 -8.81
N VAL A 27 -22.74 -7.42 -8.30
CA VAL A 27 -21.68 -6.71 -7.58
C VAL A 27 -20.85 -5.83 -8.53
N ASN A 28 -20.64 -6.29 -9.78
CA ASN A 28 -20.01 -5.51 -10.84
C ASN A 28 -20.83 -4.26 -11.21
N SER A 29 -22.18 -4.33 -11.16
CA SER A 29 -23.08 -3.23 -11.52
C SER A 29 -22.95 -1.95 -10.65
N VAL A 30 -22.53 -2.03 -9.39
CA VAL A 30 -22.47 -0.87 -8.48
C VAL A 30 -21.21 -0.03 -8.69
N CYS A 31 -20.09 -0.69 -8.97
CA CYS A 31 -18.84 -0.03 -9.32
C CYS A 31 -18.80 0.40 -10.79
N ASP A 32 -19.54 -0.24 -11.70
CA ASP A 32 -19.61 0.18 -13.11
C ASP A 32 -20.54 1.38 -13.34
N GLN A 33 -21.62 1.52 -12.57
CA GLN A 33 -22.43 2.75 -12.55
C GLN A 33 -21.74 3.93 -11.86
N LEU A 34 -20.67 3.68 -11.10
CA LEU A 34 -19.92 4.68 -10.34
C LEU A 34 -18.42 4.76 -10.72
N GLY A 35 -17.95 3.91 -11.64
CA GLY A 35 -16.58 3.66 -12.10
C GLY A 35 -15.50 3.51 -11.02
N PHE A 36 -15.37 2.35 -10.35
CA PHE A 36 -14.52 2.02 -9.16
C PHE A 36 -13.47 0.88 -9.31
N SER A 37 -12.34 0.93 -8.57
CA SER A 37 -11.05 0.20 -8.73
C SER A 37 -10.77 -0.84 -7.63
N SER A 38 -10.09 -1.94 -7.95
CA SER A 38 -9.84 -3.15 -7.14
C SER A 38 -8.63 -3.11 -6.18
N ASP A 39 -8.41 -2.01 -5.47
CA ASP A 39 -7.19 -1.82 -4.66
C ASP A 39 -7.25 -2.60 -3.33
N GLU A 40 -6.78 -3.86 -3.36
CA GLU A 40 -6.77 -4.81 -2.23
C GLU A 40 -6.11 -4.19 -0.98
N GLU A 41 -5.07 -3.37 -1.16
CA GLU A 41 -4.23 -2.81 -0.09
C GLU A 41 -4.97 -1.80 0.79
N ALA A 42 -5.91 -1.05 0.20
CA ALA A 42 -6.77 -0.10 0.92
C ALA A 42 -7.81 -0.79 1.82
N HIS A 43 -8.41 -1.90 1.35
CA HIS A 43 -9.38 -2.68 2.14
C HIS A 43 -8.76 -3.24 3.41
N ILE A 44 -7.52 -3.69 3.26
CA ILE A 44 -6.70 -4.37 4.26
C ILE A 44 -6.32 -3.48 5.45
N ALA A 45 -5.85 -2.25 5.20
CA ALA A 45 -5.47 -1.32 6.26
C ALA A 45 -6.68 -0.91 7.10
N VAL A 46 -7.83 -0.76 6.45
CA VAL A 46 -9.10 -0.40 7.06
C VAL A 46 -9.67 -1.55 7.89
N ASP A 47 -9.73 -2.76 7.34
CA ASP A 47 -10.28 -3.91 8.03
C ASP A 47 -9.52 -4.15 9.35
N ASN A 48 -8.20 -3.95 9.35
CA ASN A 48 -7.37 -3.98 10.56
C ASN A 48 -7.76 -2.88 11.56
N ILE A 49 -7.93 -1.63 11.12
CA ILE A 49 -8.37 -0.52 12.00
C ILE A 49 -9.74 -0.83 12.61
N MET A 50 -10.67 -1.34 11.80
CA MET A 50 -12.04 -1.70 12.21
C MET A 50 -12.07 -2.90 13.17
N GLU A 51 -11.16 -3.86 13.00
CA GLU A 51 -10.97 -5.01 13.89
C GLU A 51 -10.37 -4.58 15.24
N ILE A 52 -9.37 -3.69 15.25
CA ILE A 52 -8.73 -3.13 16.46
C ILE A 52 -9.74 -2.43 17.40
N ILE A 53 -10.80 -1.87 16.84
CA ILE A 53 -11.89 -1.23 17.61
C ILE A 53 -13.08 -2.12 17.91
N GLY A 54 -13.07 -3.37 17.44
CA GLY A 54 -14.18 -4.30 17.67
C GLY A 54 -15.47 -3.91 16.95
N LEU A 55 -15.41 -3.06 15.92
CA LEU A 55 -16.56 -2.71 15.08
C LEU A 55 -16.72 -3.75 13.97
N GLN A 56 -16.96 -5.01 14.33
CA GLN A 56 -17.48 -5.98 13.37
C GLN A 56 -18.99 -5.77 13.22
N LYS A 57 -19.40 -4.93 12.26
CA LYS A 57 -20.62 -5.13 11.46
C LYS A 57 -20.82 -4.04 10.40
N ASN A 58 -20.97 -4.50 9.15
CA ASN A 58 -21.64 -3.82 8.02
C ASN A 58 -20.89 -2.70 7.28
N PHE A 59 -19.58 -2.54 7.47
CA PHE A 59 -18.80 -1.56 6.70
C PHE A 59 -17.98 -2.23 5.61
N ILE A 60 -18.03 -1.70 4.38
CA ILE A 60 -17.19 -2.13 3.26
C ILE A 60 -16.55 -0.88 2.65
N ILE A 61 -15.22 -0.82 2.68
CA ILE A 61 -14.51 0.29 2.04
C ILE A 61 -14.22 -0.08 0.58
N GLN A 62 -14.19 0.86 -0.37
CA GLN A 62 -13.86 0.57 -1.78
C GLN A 62 -13.13 1.77 -2.40
N LYS A 63 -12.12 1.50 -3.25
CA LYS A 63 -11.43 2.54 -4.03
C LYS A 63 -12.14 2.86 -5.33
N CYS A 64 -12.14 4.13 -5.72
CA CYS A 64 -13.20 4.66 -6.53
C CYS A 64 -12.80 5.79 -7.53
N PRO A 65 -12.43 5.55 -8.83
CA PRO A 65 -12.02 6.59 -9.77
C PRO A 65 -12.94 7.80 -10.06
N ASN A 66 -14.25 7.79 -9.74
CA ASN A 66 -15.15 8.95 -9.96
C ASN A 66 -15.78 9.55 -8.70
N ILE A 67 -15.18 9.35 -7.52
CA ILE A 67 -15.55 10.11 -6.31
C ILE A 67 -14.54 11.23 -6.09
N ASN A 68 -14.95 12.29 -5.40
CA ASN A 68 -14.05 13.30 -4.88
C ASN A 68 -13.84 13.04 -3.38
N ASN A 69 -12.61 12.76 -2.96
CA ASN A 69 -12.20 12.37 -1.60
C ASN A 69 -12.90 11.10 -1.08
N ALA A 70 -13.44 11.16 0.14
CA ALA A 70 -14.08 10.05 0.85
C ALA A 70 -15.59 10.30 0.98
N VAL A 71 -16.42 9.30 0.65
CA VAL A 71 -17.89 9.40 0.74
C VAL A 71 -18.47 8.13 1.36
N ALA A 72 -19.40 8.28 2.31
CA ALA A 72 -20.15 7.14 2.84
C ALA A 72 -21.51 6.96 2.15
N LYS A 73 -21.87 5.73 1.77
CA LYS A 73 -23.18 5.36 1.21
C LYS A 73 -23.76 4.14 1.90
N ASN A 74 -25.06 4.14 2.15
CA ASN A 74 -25.77 2.91 2.54
C ASN A 74 -26.29 2.20 1.28
N ILE A 75 -26.07 0.90 1.19
CA ILE A 75 -26.54 0.05 0.09
C ILE A 75 -27.33 -1.10 0.70
N THR A 76 -28.56 -1.28 0.25
CA THR A 76 -29.42 -2.38 0.68
C THR A 76 -29.18 -3.56 -0.25
N ASP A 77 -28.77 -4.72 0.28
CA ASP A 77 -28.69 -5.95 -0.49
C ASP A 77 -30.09 -6.48 -0.82
N LYS A 78 -30.25 -7.40 -1.80
CA LYS A 78 -31.61 -7.91 -2.11
C LYS A 78 -32.26 -8.73 -0.99
N SER A 79 -31.53 -9.07 0.07
CA SER A 79 -32.10 -9.69 1.27
C SER A 79 -32.67 -8.63 2.24
N GLY A 80 -32.58 -7.35 1.88
CA GLY A 80 -33.06 -6.22 2.67
C GLY A 80 -32.06 -5.74 3.73
N ASN A 81 -30.84 -6.30 3.78
CA ASN A 81 -29.83 -5.85 4.74
C ASN A 81 -29.13 -4.61 4.23
N ILE A 82 -29.07 -3.59 5.08
CA ILE A 82 -28.33 -2.37 4.78
C ILE A 82 -26.87 -2.59 5.17
N LYS A 83 -25.99 -2.45 4.18
CA LYS A 83 -24.54 -2.35 4.34
C LYS A 83 -24.10 -0.92 4.11
N ARG A 84 -23.19 -0.43 4.94
CA ARG A 84 -22.60 0.89 4.78
C ARG A 84 -21.27 0.74 4.05
N TYR A 85 -21.06 1.57 3.05
CA TYR A 85 -19.85 1.63 2.27
C TYR A 85 -19.16 2.96 2.52
N ILE A 86 -17.84 2.96 2.61
CA ILE A 86 -17.03 4.19 2.58
C ILE A 86 -16.17 4.09 1.32
N LEU A 87 -16.29 5.09 0.46
CA LEU A 87 -15.77 5.06 -0.89
C LEU A 87 -14.69 6.15 -0.99
N TYR A 88 -13.47 5.77 -1.35
CA TYR A 88 -12.34 6.71 -1.45
C TYR A 88 -11.86 6.78 -2.89
N ASP A 89 -11.58 7.98 -3.38
CA ASP A 89 -11.00 8.11 -4.72
C ASP A 89 -9.53 7.66 -4.79
N SER A 90 -9.01 7.54 -6.02
CA SER A 90 -7.61 7.14 -6.24
C SER A 90 -6.59 8.19 -5.78
N GLU A 91 -7.01 9.45 -5.70
CA GLU A 91 -6.18 10.56 -5.28
C GLU A 91 -6.09 10.66 -3.75
N PHE A 92 -7.05 10.11 -2.99
CA PHE A 92 -7.13 10.19 -1.54
C PHE A 92 -5.90 9.54 -0.90
N PHE A 93 -5.62 8.28 -1.27
CA PHE A 93 -4.44 7.56 -0.78
C PHE A 93 -3.13 8.18 -1.30
N SER A 94 -3.10 8.60 -2.57
CA SER A 94 -1.95 9.28 -3.18
C SER A 94 -1.63 10.61 -2.47
N ASN A 95 -2.66 11.37 -2.09
CA ASN A 95 -2.54 12.63 -1.36
C ASN A 95 -2.24 12.42 0.12
N MET A 96 -2.72 11.32 0.72
CA MET A 96 -2.43 10.94 2.09
C MET A 96 -0.93 10.66 2.25
N ASP A 97 -0.31 9.93 1.33
CA ASP A 97 1.14 9.67 1.32
C ASP A 97 1.96 10.96 1.18
N ILE A 98 1.50 11.92 0.37
CA ILE A 98 2.15 13.23 0.22
C ILE A 98 2.02 14.08 1.50
N LYS A 99 0.88 13.98 2.22
CA LYS A 99 0.57 14.83 3.38
C LYS A 99 1.07 14.28 4.71
N ALA A 100 1.15 12.97 4.87
CA ALA A 100 1.36 12.33 6.16
C ALA A 100 2.79 12.52 6.72
N GLY A 101 3.84 12.45 5.90
CA GLY A 101 5.23 12.61 6.38
C GLY A 101 5.73 11.53 7.36
N SER A 102 4.86 10.73 7.98
CA SER A 102 5.14 9.56 8.83
C SER A 102 4.02 8.50 8.69
N ASP A 103 4.25 7.29 9.21
CA ASP A 103 3.22 6.24 9.20
C ASP A 103 2.05 6.56 10.12
N TRP A 104 2.37 7.05 11.31
CA TRP A 104 1.36 7.41 12.30
C TRP A 104 0.47 8.55 11.82
N ALA A 105 1.02 9.47 11.04
CA ALA A 105 0.24 10.52 10.41
C ALA A 105 -0.76 9.99 9.38
N ALA A 106 -0.37 9.02 8.55
CA ALA A 106 -1.31 8.47 7.56
C ALA A 106 -2.35 7.54 8.22
N ILE A 107 -1.97 6.78 9.25
CA ILE A 107 -2.92 6.03 10.09
C ILE A 107 -3.90 6.99 10.77
N SER A 108 -3.41 8.11 11.30
CA SER A 108 -4.23 9.13 11.95
C SER A 108 -5.21 9.79 10.97
N ILE A 109 -4.76 10.14 9.76
CA ILE A 109 -5.63 10.68 8.70
C ILE A 109 -6.71 9.67 8.34
N LEU A 110 -6.36 8.40 8.13
CA LEU A 110 -7.32 7.37 7.79
C LEU A 110 -8.33 7.13 8.93
N ALA A 111 -7.85 7.05 10.17
CA ALA A 111 -8.70 6.89 11.35
C ALA A 111 -9.66 8.08 11.54
N HIS A 112 -9.18 9.31 11.32
CA HIS A 112 -9.98 10.54 11.34
C HIS A 112 -11.12 10.49 10.33
N GLU A 113 -10.83 10.13 9.07
CA GLU A 113 -11.84 10.02 8.02
C GLU A 113 -12.86 8.91 8.29
N ILE A 114 -12.41 7.75 8.80
CA ILE A 114 -13.31 6.68 9.24
C ILE A 114 -14.21 7.19 10.37
N GLY A 115 -13.67 7.89 11.37
CA GLY A 115 -14.40 8.48 12.48
C GLY A 115 -15.53 9.42 12.01
N HIS A 116 -15.24 10.27 11.03
CA HIS A 116 -16.22 11.14 10.37
C HIS A 116 -17.41 10.36 9.79
N HIS A 117 -17.14 9.24 9.12
CA HIS A 117 -18.16 8.42 8.49
C HIS A 117 -18.93 7.53 9.48
N LEU A 118 -18.28 7.07 10.56
CA LEU A 118 -18.89 6.27 11.62
C LEU A 118 -19.91 7.06 12.43
N ASN A 119 -19.61 8.31 12.73
CA ASN A 119 -20.53 9.22 13.43
C ASN A 119 -21.77 9.60 12.58
N GLY A 120 -21.85 9.13 11.32
CA GLY A 120 -23.08 9.12 10.53
C GLY A 120 -23.37 10.42 9.77
N HIS A 121 -22.41 11.33 9.68
CA HIS A 121 -22.68 12.69 9.17
C HIS A 121 -22.48 12.87 7.66
N ALA A 122 -21.73 11.98 7.00
CA ALA A 122 -21.56 11.99 5.54
C ALA A 122 -22.85 11.63 4.75
N LEU A 123 -23.90 11.13 5.41
CA LEU A 123 -25.17 10.78 4.76
C LEU A 123 -26.08 12.00 4.46
N ASN A 124 -25.86 13.14 5.13
CA ASN A 124 -26.79 14.29 5.07
C ASN A 124 -26.22 15.54 4.37
N ASN A 125 -25.02 15.47 3.78
CA ASN A 125 -24.44 16.54 2.97
C ASN A 125 -24.40 17.94 3.64
N LYS A 126 -24.32 17.99 4.99
CA LYS A 126 -24.38 19.24 5.77
C LYS A 126 -23.02 19.85 6.12
N GLY A 127 -21.93 19.35 5.55
CA GLY A 127 -20.55 19.80 5.84
C GLY A 127 -20.08 19.38 7.23
N SER A 128 -18.76 19.35 7.44
CA SER A 128 -18.20 19.13 8.77
C SER A 128 -18.45 20.38 9.62
N ASN A 129 -19.00 20.17 10.82
CA ASN A 129 -19.07 21.20 11.85
C ASN A 129 -17.98 20.91 12.88
N HIS A 130 -17.52 21.95 13.57
CA HIS A 130 -16.40 21.95 14.50
C HIS A 130 -16.38 20.76 15.47
N LYS A 131 -17.55 20.36 16.00
CA LYS A 131 -17.70 19.21 16.90
C LYS A 131 -17.33 17.87 16.25
N PHE A 132 -17.65 17.65 14.98
CA PHE A 132 -17.44 16.37 14.31
C PHE A 132 -15.97 16.14 13.95
N GLU A 133 -15.26 17.22 13.59
CA GLU A 133 -13.80 17.16 13.43
C GLU A 133 -13.13 16.76 14.75
N LEU A 134 -13.57 17.35 15.86
CA LEU A 134 -13.06 17.00 17.20
C LEU A 134 -13.40 15.56 17.62
N ASP A 135 -14.61 15.07 17.31
CA ASP A 135 -14.99 13.67 17.59
C ASP A 135 -14.17 12.67 16.73
N ALA A 136 -13.82 13.05 15.50
CA ALA A 136 -12.96 12.27 14.60
C ALA A 136 -11.49 12.28 15.06
N ASP A 137 -10.99 13.41 15.57
CA ASP A 137 -9.66 13.49 16.18
C ASP A 137 -9.60 12.62 17.45
N TYR A 138 -10.60 12.72 18.33
CA TYR A 138 -10.70 11.86 19.51
C TYR A 138 -10.66 10.37 19.13
N PHE A 139 -11.37 10.00 18.07
CA PHE A 139 -11.37 8.64 17.54
C PHE A 139 -9.99 8.24 17.01
N SER A 140 -9.32 9.12 16.27
CA SER A 140 -7.95 8.89 15.79
C SER A 140 -6.96 8.64 16.93
N GLY A 141 -7.01 9.43 18.01
CA GLY A 141 -6.18 9.22 19.19
C GLY A 141 -6.38 7.85 19.85
N LEU A 142 -7.63 7.36 19.91
CA LEU A 142 -7.95 6.03 20.42
C LEU A 142 -7.32 4.90 19.57
N ILE A 143 -7.37 5.03 18.23
CA ILE A 143 -6.76 4.06 17.30
C ILE A 143 -5.25 4.03 17.49
N LEU A 144 -4.62 5.21 17.51
CA LEU A 144 -3.17 5.34 17.61
C LEU A 144 -2.64 4.72 18.91
N ALA A 145 -3.30 4.98 20.04
CA ALA A 145 -2.97 4.33 21.31
C ALA A 145 -3.08 2.81 21.24
N LYS A 146 -4.18 2.28 20.70
CA LYS A 146 -4.39 0.83 20.57
C LYS A 146 -3.38 0.15 19.64
N MET A 147 -2.88 0.88 18.65
CA MET A 147 -1.84 0.42 17.74
C MET A 147 -0.43 0.55 18.31
N GLY A 148 -0.28 1.11 19.51
CA GLY A 148 1.01 1.24 20.20
C GLY A 148 1.81 2.49 19.84
N ALA A 149 1.18 3.52 19.27
CA ALA A 149 1.84 4.81 19.06
C ALA A 149 2.13 5.48 20.41
N THR A 150 3.31 6.09 20.54
CA THR A 150 3.59 7.00 21.65
C THR A 150 2.71 8.25 21.57
N LEU A 151 2.52 8.94 22.69
CA LEU A 151 1.80 10.22 22.70
C LEU A 151 2.47 11.24 21.76
N GLU A 152 3.81 11.27 21.71
CA GLU A 152 4.56 12.16 20.81
C GLU A 152 4.31 11.81 19.34
N GLU A 153 4.25 10.53 18.97
CA GLU A 153 3.90 10.09 17.61
C GLU A 153 2.44 10.42 17.25
N ALA A 154 1.51 10.24 18.20
CA ALA A 154 0.12 10.59 18.02
C ALA A 154 -0.10 12.11 17.87
N GLN A 155 0.67 12.92 18.62
CA GLN A 155 0.68 14.38 18.49
C GLN A 155 1.34 14.82 17.17
N SER A 156 2.44 14.17 16.78
CA SER A 156 3.16 14.43 15.53
C SER A 156 2.27 14.18 14.30
N ALA A 157 1.39 13.19 14.38
CA ALA A 157 0.42 12.89 13.33
C ALA A 157 -0.48 14.10 12.94
N ILE A 158 -0.79 14.98 13.90
CA ILE A 158 -1.63 16.17 13.69
C ILE A 158 -0.84 17.36 13.16
N GLN A 159 0.50 17.33 13.24
CA GLN A 159 1.32 18.44 12.75
C GLN A 159 1.16 18.67 11.23
N THR A 160 0.64 17.68 10.52
CA THR A 160 0.30 17.71 9.09
C THR A 160 -0.96 18.54 8.76
N PHE A 161 -1.80 18.86 9.75
CA PHE A 161 -3.01 19.64 9.52
C PHE A 161 -2.71 21.15 9.48
N ARG A 162 -3.24 21.82 8.44
CA ARG A 162 -2.85 23.18 8.05
C ARG A 162 -3.47 24.31 8.88
N TYR A 163 -4.45 24.02 9.76
CA TYR A 163 -5.27 25.05 10.39
C TYR A 163 -4.79 25.40 11.81
N GLU A 164 -3.88 26.38 11.90
CA GLU A 164 -3.37 26.91 13.17
C GLU A 164 -4.43 27.69 13.98
N LYS A 165 -5.47 28.23 13.33
CA LYS A 165 -6.60 28.91 13.96
C LYS A 165 -7.92 28.27 13.54
N ALA A 166 -8.91 28.30 14.43
CA ALA A 166 -10.25 27.79 14.14
C ALA A 166 -10.90 28.59 13.00
N THR A 167 -11.63 27.87 12.15
CA THR A 167 -12.46 28.40 11.07
C THR A 167 -13.91 27.98 11.29
N ALA A 168 -14.83 28.40 10.42
CA ALA A 168 -16.24 28.04 10.51
C ALA A 168 -16.48 26.52 10.46
N THR A 169 -15.58 25.75 9.86
CA THR A 169 -15.73 24.29 9.67
C THR A 169 -14.63 23.47 10.35
N HIS A 170 -13.42 24.03 10.53
CA HIS A 170 -12.30 23.32 11.15
C HIS A 170 -11.90 23.89 12.51
N PRO A 171 -11.72 23.04 13.54
CA PRO A 171 -11.17 23.44 14.83
C PRO A 171 -9.71 23.90 14.74
N ALA A 172 -9.28 24.67 15.73
CA ALA A 172 -7.87 25.06 15.83
C ALA A 172 -7.02 23.82 16.09
N LYS A 173 -5.80 23.79 15.55
CA LYS A 173 -4.84 22.70 15.74
C LYS A 173 -4.68 22.25 17.20
N GLN A 174 -4.66 23.18 18.13
CA GLN A 174 -4.53 22.86 19.56
C GLN A 174 -5.74 22.08 20.11
N ASP A 175 -6.97 22.41 19.67
CA ASP A 175 -8.16 21.70 20.12
C ASP A 175 -8.18 20.26 19.60
N ARG A 176 -7.70 20.06 18.37
CA ARG A 176 -7.52 18.74 17.76
C ARG A 176 -6.47 17.89 18.48
N LEU A 177 -5.34 18.51 18.83
CA LEU A 177 -4.31 17.90 19.67
C LEU A 177 -4.87 17.44 21.02
N ASN A 178 -5.66 18.29 21.66
CA ASN A 178 -6.30 17.96 22.92
C ASN A 178 -7.25 16.75 22.79
N GLU A 179 -7.98 16.62 21.68
CA GLU A 179 -8.86 15.47 21.45
C GLU A 179 -8.11 14.18 21.15
N ILE A 180 -7.05 14.22 20.33
CA ILE A 180 -6.17 13.05 20.15
C ILE A 180 -5.57 12.62 21.47
N GLU A 181 -5.08 13.54 22.30
CA GLU A 181 -4.51 13.22 23.60
C GLU A 181 -5.56 12.61 24.54
N LYS A 182 -6.79 13.12 24.54
CA LYS A 182 -7.92 12.52 25.28
C LYS A 182 -8.26 11.12 24.78
N GLY A 183 -8.28 10.91 23.46
CA GLY A 183 -8.52 9.61 22.83
C GLY A 183 -7.44 8.61 23.16
N TRP A 184 -6.19 9.05 23.05
CA TRP A 184 -4.99 8.28 23.35
C TRP A 184 -4.97 7.83 24.81
N THR A 185 -5.16 8.77 25.75
CA THR A 185 -5.19 8.50 27.20
C THR A 185 -6.29 7.51 27.60
N LYS A 186 -7.45 7.55 26.93
CA LYS A 186 -8.55 6.60 27.18
C LYS A 186 -8.36 5.25 26.50
N GLY A 187 -7.57 5.18 25.43
CA GLY A 187 -7.14 3.91 24.83
C GLY A 187 -6.19 3.11 25.73
N ASP A 188 -5.61 3.78 26.72
CA ASP A 188 -4.57 3.31 27.63
C ASP A 188 -5.11 2.56 28.88
N ASP A 189 -6.42 2.26 28.95
CA ASP A 189 -7.05 1.58 30.10
C ASP A 189 -6.66 0.07 30.24
N TYR A 190 -5.57 -0.35 29.59
CA TYR A 190 -4.70 -1.48 29.97
C TYR A 190 -3.83 -1.06 31.18
N LYS A 191 -4.49 -0.75 32.30
CA LYS A 191 -3.94 -0.15 33.53
C LYS A 191 -2.62 -0.79 34.03
N ASN A 192 -1.48 -0.21 33.63
CA ASN A 192 -0.27 0.05 34.42
C ASN A 192 0.98 0.01 33.52
N ARG A 193 1.25 1.11 32.82
CA ARG A 193 2.64 1.51 32.60
C ARG A 193 2.80 2.95 33.05
N GLY A 194 3.13 3.07 34.32
CA GLY A 194 3.62 4.32 34.89
C GLY A 194 4.91 4.71 34.18
N ASN A 195 4.88 5.89 33.58
CA ASN A 195 5.97 6.85 33.45
C ASN A 195 7.37 6.29 33.76
N THR A 196 7.95 5.55 32.82
CA THR A 196 9.40 5.33 32.75
C THR A 196 9.79 5.26 31.27
N THR A 197 10.81 6.05 30.94
CA THR A 197 11.49 6.14 29.66
C THR A 197 12.22 4.83 29.32
N ASN A 198 11.47 3.78 28.96
CA ASN A 198 12.02 2.57 28.38
C ASN A 198 11.04 2.04 27.33
N ASP A 199 11.54 2.04 26.09
CA ASP A 199 10.92 1.53 24.88
C ASP A 199 10.18 0.22 25.13
N THR A 200 8.90 0.21 24.80
CA THR A 200 8.21 -1.06 24.53
C THR A 200 8.36 -1.32 23.04
N PRO A 201 9.11 -2.34 22.60
CA PRO A 201 9.28 -2.57 21.18
C PRO A 201 7.96 -3.04 20.56
N ILE A 202 7.72 -2.62 19.32
CA ILE A 202 6.59 -3.02 18.44
C ILE A 202 6.34 -4.55 18.44
N THR A 203 7.35 -5.35 18.79
CA THR A 203 7.28 -6.81 18.93
C THR A 203 6.16 -7.30 19.85
N ASP A 204 5.89 -6.61 20.96
CA ASP A 204 4.93 -7.09 21.97
C ASP A 204 3.47 -6.93 21.51
N ALA A 205 3.18 -5.93 20.68
CA ALA A 205 1.86 -5.71 20.08
C ALA A 205 1.63 -6.57 18.82
N MET A 206 2.72 -6.99 18.16
CA MET A 206 2.64 -7.95 17.05
C MET A 206 2.41 -9.39 17.53
N GLU A 207 2.71 -9.69 18.79
CA GLU A 207 2.57 -11.03 19.38
C GLU A 207 1.17 -11.64 19.15
N PRO A 208 0.03 -10.98 19.48
CA PRO A 208 -1.28 -11.59 19.28
C PRO A 208 -1.65 -11.78 17.80
N LEU A 209 -1.23 -10.86 16.93
CA LEU A 209 -1.46 -10.93 15.48
C LEU A 209 -0.70 -12.10 14.84
N VAL A 210 0.58 -12.25 15.19
CA VAL A 210 1.41 -13.36 14.73
C VAL A 210 0.88 -14.69 15.27
N GLN A 211 0.40 -14.73 16.52
CA GLN A 211 -0.20 -15.94 17.11
C GLN A 211 -1.49 -16.35 16.38
N GLU A 212 -2.36 -15.40 16.03
CA GLU A 212 -3.57 -15.67 15.25
C GLU A 212 -3.23 -16.10 13.81
N LEU A 213 -2.26 -15.45 13.18
CA LEU A 213 -1.75 -15.83 11.86
C LEU A 213 -1.19 -17.26 11.89
N TYR A 214 -0.43 -17.58 12.93
CA TYR A 214 0.13 -18.90 13.17
C TYR A 214 -0.96 -19.96 13.37
N ARG A 215 -2.04 -19.62 14.10
CA ARG A 215 -3.21 -20.48 14.27
C ARG A 215 -3.92 -20.77 12.95
N LYS A 216 -4.14 -19.75 12.10
CA LYS A 216 -4.75 -19.90 10.77
C LYS A 216 -3.85 -20.71 9.83
N ALA A 217 -2.56 -20.39 9.80
CA ALA A 217 -1.57 -21.09 8.98
C ALA A 217 -1.46 -22.58 9.35
N LYS A 218 -1.51 -22.92 10.65
CA LYS A 218 -1.57 -24.30 11.14
C LYS A 218 -2.83 -25.05 10.72
N LYS A 219 -3.96 -24.36 10.57
CA LYS A 219 -5.23 -24.94 10.09
C LYS A 219 -5.29 -25.11 8.57
N GLY A 220 -4.24 -24.72 7.85
CA GLY A 220 -4.12 -24.93 6.40
C GLY A 220 -4.41 -23.70 5.55
N ASP A 221 -4.76 -22.56 6.16
CA ASP A 221 -5.05 -21.33 5.42
C ASP A 221 -3.82 -20.86 4.61
N ALA A 222 -3.92 -20.93 3.28
CA ALA A 222 -2.80 -20.69 2.38
C ALA A 222 -2.31 -19.23 2.40
N SER A 223 -3.22 -18.27 2.59
CA SER A 223 -2.89 -16.85 2.71
C SER A 223 -2.11 -16.59 3.99
N ALA A 224 -2.58 -17.13 5.12
CA ALA A 224 -1.91 -17.04 6.40
C ALA A 224 -0.52 -17.70 6.39
N GLN A 225 -0.38 -18.83 5.68
CA GLN A 225 0.93 -19.46 5.47
C GLN A 225 1.86 -18.58 4.62
N SER A 226 1.35 -17.91 3.59
CA SER A 226 2.13 -16.99 2.76
C SER A 226 2.63 -15.79 3.59
N SER A 227 1.74 -15.13 4.33
CA SER A 227 2.06 -13.99 5.19
C SER A 227 3.01 -14.39 6.32
N LEU A 228 2.81 -15.55 6.95
CA LEU A 228 3.71 -16.03 8.00
C LEU A 228 5.10 -16.34 7.44
N GLY A 229 5.17 -16.89 6.23
CA GLY A 229 6.43 -17.05 5.52
C GLY A 229 7.14 -15.73 5.26
N TYR A 230 6.40 -14.69 4.86
CA TYR A 230 6.94 -13.34 4.70
C TYR A 230 7.43 -12.74 6.02
N PHE A 231 6.72 -12.91 7.15
CA PHE A 231 7.17 -12.40 8.45
C PHE A 231 8.50 -13.00 8.88
N TYR A 232 8.67 -14.32 8.71
CA TYR A 232 9.96 -14.95 8.96
C TYR A 232 11.04 -14.49 7.97
N TYR A 233 10.68 -14.16 6.73
CA TYR A 233 11.62 -13.62 5.75
C TYR A 233 12.11 -12.20 6.10
N SER A 234 11.19 -11.31 6.49
CA SER A 234 11.47 -9.91 6.76
C SER A 234 11.98 -9.65 8.18
N GLY A 235 11.61 -10.50 9.14
CA GLY A 235 11.83 -10.28 10.57
C GLY A 235 10.79 -9.35 11.21
N ASN A 236 9.62 -9.21 10.59
CA ASN A 236 8.56 -8.32 11.07
C ASN A 236 7.71 -9.05 12.12
N GLY A 237 7.85 -8.68 13.40
CA GLY A 237 7.08 -9.26 14.51
C GLY A 237 7.48 -10.68 14.93
N VAL A 238 8.45 -11.28 14.24
CA VAL A 238 9.12 -12.53 14.60
C VAL A 238 10.61 -12.40 14.29
N GLU A 239 11.44 -13.20 14.97
CA GLU A 239 12.84 -13.31 14.60
C GLU A 239 12.96 -13.80 13.15
N LYS A 240 13.80 -13.12 12.37
CA LYS A 240 14.06 -13.47 10.97
C LYS A 240 14.65 -14.88 10.87
N ASP A 241 14.01 -15.73 10.06
CA ASP A 241 14.35 -17.14 9.92
C ASP A 241 13.98 -17.62 8.52
N TYR A 242 14.96 -17.68 7.62
CA TYR A 242 14.69 -18.05 6.23
C TYR A 242 14.23 -19.50 6.06
N ASP A 243 14.61 -20.42 6.94
CA ASP A 243 14.18 -21.83 6.87
C ASP A 243 12.68 -21.94 7.20
N LYS A 244 12.23 -21.25 8.25
CA LYS A 244 10.79 -21.13 8.56
C LYS A 244 10.04 -20.39 7.47
N ALA A 245 10.63 -19.34 6.90
CA ALA A 245 10.03 -18.60 5.79
C ALA A 245 9.73 -19.52 4.60
N VAL A 246 10.75 -20.24 4.12
CA VAL A 246 10.62 -21.22 3.04
C VAL A 246 9.59 -22.29 3.36
N LYS A 247 9.59 -22.82 4.59
CA LYS A 247 8.65 -23.86 5.01
C LYS A 247 7.19 -23.40 4.90
N TRP A 248 6.87 -22.20 5.35
CA TRP A 248 5.51 -21.67 5.32
C TRP A 248 5.11 -21.20 3.91
N THR A 249 5.98 -20.45 3.24
CA THR A 249 5.76 -20.00 1.87
C THR A 249 5.59 -21.18 0.91
N ARG A 250 6.33 -22.28 1.09
CA ARG A 250 6.16 -23.50 0.29
C ARG A 250 4.78 -24.13 0.45
N LYS A 251 4.28 -24.25 1.68
CA LYS A 251 2.93 -24.77 1.92
C LYS A 251 1.85 -23.91 1.24
N ALA A 252 2.00 -22.59 1.26
CA ALA A 252 1.10 -21.69 0.54
C ALA A 252 1.20 -21.88 -0.98
N ALA A 253 2.43 -21.95 -1.51
CA ALA A 253 2.71 -22.08 -2.93
C ALA A 253 2.16 -23.39 -3.52
N GLU A 254 2.32 -24.50 -2.78
CA GLU A 254 1.82 -25.83 -3.15
C GLU A 254 0.28 -25.90 -3.16
N GLN A 255 -0.39 -25.05 -2.37
CA GLN A 255 -1.85 -24.89 -2.39
C GLN A 255 -2.35 -23.93 -3.50
N GLY A 256 -1.45 -23.39 -4.33
CA GLY A 256 -1.83 -22.50 -5.42
C GLY A 256 -1.82 -21.01 -5.08
N ASN A 257 -1.51 -20.61 -3.84
CA ASN A 257 -1.49 -19.19 -3.47
C ASN A 257 -0.45 -18.42 -4.29
N ALA A 258 -0.90 -17.52 -5.16
CA ALA A 258 -0.04 -16.83 -6.13
C ALA A 258 1.07 -16.00 -5.46
N THR A 259 0.79 -15.35 -4.33
CA THR A 259 1.80 -14.61 -3.55
C THR A 259 2.85 -15.56 -2.96
N GLY A 260 2.42 -16.70 -2.40
CA GLY A 260 3.32 -17.74 -1.91
C GLY A 260 4.21 -18.30 -3.02
N GLN A 261 3.66 -18.50 -4.21
CA GLN A 261 4.42 -18.93 -5.39
C GLN A 261 5.46 -17.88 -5.82
N ASN A 262 5.08 -16.60 -5.95
CA ASN A 262 6.04 -15.53 -6.26
C ASN A 262 7.14 -15.42 -5.18
N ASN A 263 6.77 -15.47 -3.91
CA ASN A 263 7.71 -15.38 -2.79
C ASN A 263 8.67 -16.57 -2.76
N LEU A 264 8.18 -17.78 -3.01
CA LEU A 264 9.04 -18.95 -3.12
C LEU A 264 9.98 -18.84 -4.34
N GLY A 265 9.47 -18.29 -5.44
CA GLY A 265 10.27 -17.95 -6.62
C GLY A 265 11.44 -17.03 -6.26
N ASN A 266 11.16 -15.93 -5.54
CA ASN A 266 12.17 -15.00 -5.06
C ASN A 266 13.16 -15.62 -4.08
N MET A 267 12.71 -16.48 -3.16
CA MET A 267 13.60 -17.21 -2.25
C MET A 267 14.58 -18.11 -3.01
N TYR A 268 14.12 -18.82 -4.04
CA TYR A 268 14.99 -19.60 -4.92
C TYR A 268 15.93 -18.74 -5.76
N SER A 269 15.48 -17.58 -6.26
CA SER A 269 16.31 -16.66 -7.05
C SER A 269 17.45 -16.07 -6.21
N ASN A 270 17.18 -15.77 -4.95
CA ASN A 270 18.15 -15.13 -4.05
C ASN A 270 18.96 -16.12 -3.22
N GLY A 271 18.52 -17.38 -3.10
CA GLY A 271 19.14 -18.37 -2.21
C GLY A 271 18.82 -18.15 -0.72
N ASN A 272 17.66 -17.57 -0.42
CA ASN A 272 17.25 -17.25 0.95
C ASN A 272 16.54 -18.46 1.59
N GLY A 273 17.24 -19.19 2.47
CA GLY A 273 16.73 -20.40 3.14
C GLY A 273 16.64 -21.64 2.23
N VAL A 274 17.12 -21.53 0.99
CA VAL A 274 17.23 -22.61 0.01
C VAL A 274 18.49 -22.41 -0.83
N GLU A 275 19.01 -23.47 -1.42
CA GLU A 275 20.02 -23.33 -2.45
C GLU A 275 19.46 -22.54 -3.64
N ARG A 276 20.24 -21.57 -4.12
CA ARG A 276 19.84 -20.71 -5.24
C ARG A 276 19.64 -21.55 -6.50
N ASP A 277 18.46 -21.41 -7.11
CA ASP A 277 18.05 -22.21 -8.28
C ASP A 277 17.09 -21.39 -9.15
N TYR A 278 17.62 -20.80 -10.22
CA TYR A 278 16.84 -19.98 -11.13
C TYR A 278 15.75 -20.78 -11.89
N ASN A 279 15.97 -22.07 -12.15
CA ASN A 279 14.98 -22.90 -12.82
C ASN A 279 13.77 -23.15 -11.90
N LYS A 280 14.00 -23.40 -10.61
CA LYS A 280 12.91 -23.48 -9.62
C LYS A 280 12.27 -22.13 -9.39
N ALA A 281 13.06 -21.06 -9.32
CA ALA A 281 12.56 -19.70 -9.19
C ALA A 281 11.56 -19.38 -10.30
N GLN A 282 11.96 -19.59 -11.55
CA GLN A 282 11.13 -19.32 -12.72
C GLN A 282 9.85 -20.17 -12.71
N LYS A 283 9.92 -21.46 -12.39
CA LYS A 283 8.73 -22.32 -12.34
C LYS A 283 7.68 -21.81 -11.36
N TRP A 284 8.09 -21.34 -10.18
CA TRP A 284 7.16 -20.81 -9.19
C TRP A 284 6.64 -19.42 -9.57
N THR A 285 7.52 -18.53 -10.02
CA THR A 285 7.15 -17.19 -10.48
C THR A 285 6.21 -17.24 -11.68
N HIS A 286 6.39 -18.20 -12.60
CA HIS A 286 5.52 -18.41 -13.75
C HIS A 286 4.08 -18.74 -13.32
N ARG A 287 3.91 -19.68 -12.37
CA ARG A 287 2.59 -20.02 -11.84
C ARG A 287 1.91 -18.82 -11.17
N ALA A 288 2.67 -17.98 -10.47
CA ALA A 288 2.13 -16.75 -9.90
C ALA A 288 1.69 -15.75 -10.98
N ALA A 289 2.53 -15.58 -12.01
CA ALA A 289 2.29 -14.65 -13.11
C ALA A 289 1.06 -15.03 -13.95
N GLU A 290 0.86 -16.32 -14.20
CA GLU A 290 -0.32 -16.87 -14.91
C GLU A 290 -1.61 -16.63 -14.14
N GLN A 291 -1.55 -16.58 -12.81
CA GLN A 291 -2.69 -16.24 -11.95
C GLN A 291 -2.95 -14.73 -11.83
N GLY A 292 -2.21 -13.91 -12.56
CA GLY A 292 -2.40 -12.46 -12.55
C GLY A 292 -1.57 -11.70 -11.51
N ASN A 293 -0.77 -12.38 -10.67
CA ASN A 293 0.02 -11.69 -9.64
C ASN A 293 1.00 -10.69 -10.25
N ALA A 294 0.80 -9.38 -10.02
CA ALA A 294 1.57 -8.32 -10.66
C ALA A 294 3.08 -8.41 -10.37
N SER A 295 3.47 -8.72 -9.13
CA SER A 295 4.88 -8.91 -8.77
C SER A 295 5.48 -10.14 -9.45
N GLY A 296 4.72 -11.23 -9.57
CA GLY A 296 5.10 -12.43 -10.31
C GLY A 296 5.28 -12.16 -11.80
N GLN A 297 4.38 -11.38 -12.41
CA GLN A 297 4.50 -10.96 -13.81
C GLN A 297 5.72 -10.06 -14.02
N PHE A 298 5.98 -9.12 -13.11
CA PHE A 298 7.19 -8.30 -13.14
C PHE A 298 8.46 -9.15 -13.03
N ASN A 299 8.52 -10.03 -12.04
CA ASN A 299 9.68 -10.90 -11.81
C ASN A 299 9.90 -11.88 -12.98
N LEU A 300 8.84 -12.37 -13.60
CA LEU A 300 8.94 -13.18 -14.81
C LEU A 300 9.46 -12.35 -16.00
N GLY A 301 9.00 -11.10 -16.14
CA GLY A 301 9.53 -10.16 -17.11
C GLY A 301 11.03 -9.93 -16.94
N VAL A 302 11.49 -9.72 -15.70
CA VAL A 302 12.91 -9.57 -15.36
C VAL A 302 13.70 -10.85 -15.67
N ALA A 303 13.15 -12.03 -15.34
CA ALA A 303 13.81 -13.30 -15.61
C ALA A 303 14.05 -13.50 -17.12
N TYR A 304 13.06 -13.21 -17.97
CA TYR A 304 13.23 -13.23 -19.42
C TYR A 304 14.21 -12.16 -19.93
N ALA A 305 14.21 -10.95 -19.35
CA ALA A 305 15.14 -9.90 -19.76
C ALA A 305 16.60 -10.25 -19.46
N LYS A 306 16.85 -11.07 -18.43
CA LYS A 306 18.19 -11.47 -17.97
C LYS A 306 18.60 -12.87 -18.41
N GLY A 307 17.67 -13.72 -18.86
CA GLY A 307 17.93 -15.14 -19.07
C GLY A 307 18.13 -15.93 -17.77
N GLU A 308 17.49 -15.51 -16.67
CA GLU A 308 17.62 -16.17 -15.37
C GLU A 308 16.61 -17.34 -15.26
N GLY A 309 17.08 -18.57 -15.48
CA GLY A 309 16.24 -19.78 -15.39
C GLY A 309 15.35 -20.02 -16.61
N VAL A 310 15.47 -19.17 -17.63
CA VAL A 310 14.86 -19.25 -18.97
C VAL A 310 15.85 -18.71 -19.99
N GLU A 311 15.66 -19.02 -21.27
CA GLU A 311 16.37 -18.34 -22.34
C GLU A 311 16.01 -16.84 -22.35
N GLN A 312 16.98 -15.98 -22.63
CA GLN A 312 16.76 -14.54 -22.69
C GLN A 312 15.83 -14.21 -23.86
N ASP A 313 14.73 -13.51 -23.57
CA ASP A 313 13.73 -13.13 -24.57
C ASP A 313 13.11 -11.79 -24.19
N TYR A 314 13.55 -10.72 -24.89
CA TYR A 314 13.03 -9.38 -24.62
C TYR A 314 11.54 -9.22 -24.98
N PHE A 315 11.02 -9.97 -25.95
CA PHE A 315 9.60 -9.91 -26.31
C PHE A 315 8.74 -10.49 -25.18
N GLN A 316 9.12 -11.64 -24.62
CA GLN A 316 8.45 -12.18 -23.42
C GLN A 316 8.65 -11.25 -22.21
N ALA A 317 9.84 -10.69 -22.04
CA ALA A 317 10.11 -9.73 -20.98
C ALA A 317 9.13 -8.54 -21.03
N ALA A 318 9.01 -7.90 -22.20
CA ALA A 318 8.11 -6.79 -22.41
C ALA A 318 6.64 -7.17 -22.23
N LYS A 319 6.23 -8.34 -22.72
CA LYS A 319 4.86 -8.85 -22.55
C LYS A 319 4.48 -9.00 -21.08
N TRP A 320 5.32 -9.65 -20.27
CA TRP A 320 5.03 -9.88 -18.86
C TRP A 320 5.15 -8.61 -18.02
N THR A 321 6.16 -7.78 -18.32
CA THR A 321 6.34 -6.48 -17.66
C THR A 321 5.17 -5.55 -17.94
N ARG A 322 4.64 -5.55 -19.18
CA ARG A 322 3.44 -4.79 -19.54
C ARG A 322 2.23 -5.19 -18.71
N ARG A 323 1.97 -6.48 -18.53
CA ARG A 323 0.87 -6.95 -17.68
C ARG A 323 1.00 -6.47 -16.23
N ALA A 324 2.22 -6.47 -15.68
CA ALA A 324 2.46 -5.91 -14.34
C ALA A 324 2.24 -4.38 -14.32
N ALA A 325 2.74 -3.67 -15.32
CA ALA A 325 2.64 -2.22 -15.44
C ALA A 325 1.19 -1.72 -15.59
N GLU A 326 0.38 -2.44 -16.36
CA GLU A 326 -1.06 -2.19 -16.56
C GLU A 326 -1.86 -2.40 -15.26
N GLN A 327 -1.39 -3.28 -14.38
CA GLN A 327 -1.95 -3.48 -13.03
C GLN A 327 -1.43 -2.46 -11.99
N GLY A 328 -0.65 -1.47 -12.42
CA GLY A 328 -0.16 -0.41 -11.53
C GLY A 328 1.22 -0.66 -10.91
N HIS A 329 1.89 -1.80 -11.17
CA HIS A 329 3.18 -2.10 -10.54
C HIS A 329 4.26 -1.08 -10.93
N ALA A 330 4.64 -0.20 -10.00
CA ALA A 330 5.47 0.98 -10.28
C ALA A 330 6.83 0.65 -10.90
N LEU A 331 7.55 -0.35 -10.38
CA LEU A 331 8.80 -0.82 -10.98
C LEU A 331 8.59 -1.43 -12.38
N GLY A 332 7.42 -2.07 -12.60
CA GLY A 332 7.07 -2.62 -13.91
C GLY A 332 6.82 -1.51 -14.92
N GLN A 333 6.16 -0.43 -14.50
CA GLN A 333 5.98 0.77 -15.32
C GLN A 333 7.32 1.43 -15.66
N ALA A 334 8.23 1.59 -14.69
CA ALA A 334 9.56 2.15 -14.95
C ALA A 334 10.37 1.27 -15.93
N ILE A 335 10.39 -0.05 -15.74
CA ILE A 335 11.10 -0.96 -16.64
C ILE A 335 10.47 -0.99 -18.03
N LEU A 336 9.15 -0.98 -18.14
CA LEU A 336 8.47 -0.91 -19.45
C LEU A 336 8.82 0.40 -20.17
N GLY A 337 8.85 1.53 -19.47
CA GLY A 337 9.32 2.79 -20.03
C GLY A 337 10.75 2.69 -20.59
N SER A 338 11.65 2.04 -19.84
CA SER A 338 13.02 1.76 -20.30
C SER A 338 13.08 0.81 -21.50
N MET A 339 12.19 -0.18 -21.58
CA MET A 339 12.08 -1.07 -22.74
C MET A 339 11.68 -0.29 -24.00
N TYR A 340 10.75 0.65 -23.89
CA TYR A 340 10.38 1.54 -25.00
C TYR A 340 11.49 2.53 -25.40
N VAL A 341 12.28 3.04 -24.45
CA VAL A 341 13.47 3.88 -24.76
C VAL A 341 14.49 3.10 -25.58
N ASN A 342 14.72 1.84 -25.22
CA ASN A 342 15.79 1.01 -25.79
C ASN A 342 15.33 0.16 -26.98
N GLY A 343 14.02 0.00 -27.22
CA GLY A 343 13.49 -0.93 -28.21
C GLY A 343 13.62 -2.41 -27.80
N ASN A 344 13.66 -2.70 -26.49
CA ASN A 344 13.84 -4.05 -25.98
C ASN A 344 12.51 -4.80 -25.95
N GLY A 345 12.25 -5.61 -26.98
CA GLY A 345 11.03 -6.43 -27.08
C GLY A 345 9.77 -5.65 -27.44
N VAL A 346 9.91 -4.36 -27.69
CA VAL A 346 8.89 -3.43 -28.20
C VAL A 346 9.55 -2.52 -29.24
N GLU A 347 8.75 -1.95 -30.13
CA GLU A 347 9.22 -0.86 -30.99
C GLU A 347 9.62 0.34 -30.13
N LYS A 348 10.71 1.00 -30.51
CA LYS A 348 11.24 2.14 -29.77
C LYS A 348 10.27 3.32 -29.87
N ASP A 349 9.80 3.81 -28.73
CA ASP A 349 8.79 4.88 -28.66
C ASP A 349 8.99 5.72 -27.40
N TYR A 350 9.45 6.97 -27.59
CA TYR A 350 9.72 7.87 -26.48
C TYR A 350 8.43 8.43 -25.85
N ASP A 351 7.34 8.57 -26.61
CA ASP A 351 6.07 9.08 -26.11
C ASP A 351 5.44 8.04 -25.16
N GLU A 352 5.47 6.76 -25.55
CA GLU A 352 5.06 5.67 -24.66
C GLU A 352 5.96 5.55 -23.43
N ALA A 353 7.28 5.69 -23.59
CA ALA A 353 8.20 5.68 -22.47
C ALA A 353 7.85 6.75 -21.42
N VAL A 354 7.58 7.98 -21.85
CA VAL A 354 7.16 9.08 -20.98
C VAL A 354 5.89 8.74 -20.21
N LYS A 355 4.87 8.17 -20.88
CA LYS A 355 3.61 7.79 -20.22
C LYS A 355 3.87 6.81 -19.09
N TRP A 356 4.70 5.79 -19.32
CA TRP A 356 5.01 4.78 -18.31
C TRP A 356 5.90 5.32 -17.19
N PHE A 357 6.93 6.10 -17.50
CA PHE A 357 7.76 6.75 -16.49
C PHE A 357 6.95 7.71 -15.62
N ARG A 358 5.99 8.45 -16.21
CA ARG A 358 5.09 9.34 -15.48
C ARG A 358 4.23 8.59 -14.47
N LYS A 359 3.59 7.49 -14.87
CA LYS A 359 2.82 6.64 -13.96
C LYS A 359 3.68 6.12 -12.80
N ALA A 360 4.90 5.65 -13.08
CA ALA A 360 5.82 5.19 -12.04
C ALA A 360 6.23 6.35 -11.10
N ALA A 361 6.55 7.51 -11.68
CA ALA A 361 7.03 8.67 -10.96
C ALA A 361 5.98 9.29 -10.02
N GLU A 362 4.72 9.30 -10.45
CA GLU A 362 3.56 9.75 -9.68
C GLU A 362 3.27 8.83 -8.48
N GLN A 363 3.56 7.53 -8.61
CA GLN A 363 3.56 6.58 -7.49
C GLN A 363 4.80 6.69 -6.59
N GLY A 364 5.71 7.61 -6.90
CA GLY A 364 6.90 7.84 -6.10
C GLY A 364 8.08 6.90 -6.42
N ASP A 365 8.03 6.10 -7.49
CA ASP A 365 9.17 5.26 -7.87
C ASP A 365 10.37 6.13 -8.26
N ALA A 366 11.50 5.96 -7.56
CA ALA A 366 12.66 6.82 -7.74
C ALA A 366 13.28 6.64 -9.15
N GLN A 367 13.29 5.41 -9.67
CA GLN A 367 13.82 5.14 -11.01
C GLN A 367 12.94 5.79 -12.10
N GLY A 368 11.61 5.68 -11.98
CA GLY A 368 10.64 6.36 -12.84
C GLY A 368 10.77 7.88 -12.78
N GLN A 369 10.93 8.45 -11.58
CA GLN A 369 11.20 9.89 -11.39
C GLN A 369 12.49 10.32 -12.08
N ASN A 370 13.58 9.56 -11.89
CA ASN A 370 14.85 9.83 -12.57
C ASN A 370 14.69 9.81 -14.09
N TYR A 371 14.11 8.75 -14.65
CA TYR A 371 13.97 8.64 -16.10
C TYR A 371 13.04 9.71 -16.67
N LEU A 372 11.92 10.02 -16.01
CA LEU A 372 11.07 11.13 -16.45
C LEU A 372 11.84 12.46 -16.45
N GLY A 373 12.69 12.69 -15.45
CA GLY A 373 13.59 13.84 -15.42
C GLY A 373 14.56 13.84 -16.61
N VAL A 374 15.10 12.68 -17.00
CA VAL A 374 15.93 12.55 -18.21
C VAL A 374 15.13 12.88 -19.47
N MET A 375 13.90 12.39 -19.61
CA MET A 375 13.06 12.65 -20.79
C MET A 375 12.82 14.16 -20.97
N TYR A 376 12.49 14.88 -19.90
CA TYR A 376 12.33 16.34 -19.93
C TYR A 376 13.65 17.08 -20.20
N TYR A 377 14.77 16.61 -19.64
CA TYR A 377 16.08 17.23 -19.85
C TYR A 377 16.53 17.13 -21.32
N GLU A 378 16.27 15.99 -21.94
CA GLU A 378 16.69 15.69 -23.32
C GLU A 378 15.66 16.17 -24.35
N GLY A 379 14.39 16.35 -23.96
CA GLY A 379 13.29 16.61 -24.88
C GLY A 379 12.88 15.37 -25.68
N ALA A 380 13.01 14.18 -25.07
CA ALA A 380 12.68 12.91 -25.70
C ALA A 380 11.24 12.52 -25.34
N GLY A 381 10.35 12.47 -26.33
CA GLY A 381 8.92 12.15 -26.14
C GLY A 381 8.11 13.19 -25.35
N VAL A 382 8.76 14.30 -24.97
CA VAL A 382 8.18 15.48 -24.33
C VAL A 382 8.92 16.71 -24.80
N GLU A 383 8.27 17.87 -24.74
CA GLU A 383 8.98 19.14 -24.90
C GLU A 383 10.07 19.27 -23.83
N LYS A 384 11.23 19.77 -24.24
CA LYS A 384 12.38 19.95 -23.36
C LYS A 384 12.04 20.99 -22.29
N ASP A 385 12.12 20.59 -21.01
CA ASP A 385 11.85 21.45 -19.86
C ASP A 385 12.84 21.14 -18.72
N TYR A 386 13.81 22.04 -18.53
CA TYR A 386 14.81 21.89 -17.49
C TYR A 386 14.23 22.02 -16.07
N ASN A 387 13.17 22.82 -15.87
CA ASN A 387 12.57 23.00 -14.55
C ASN A 387 11.81 21.74 -14.13
N GLU A 388 11.04 21.15 -15.04
CA GLU A 388 10.40 19.85 -14.77
C GLU A 388 11.44 18.75 -14.60
N ALA A 389 12.52 18.73 -15.39
CA ALA A 389 13.62 17.79 -15.20
C ALA A 389 14.22 17.87 -13.78
N LEU A 390 14.59 19.08 -13.33
CA LEU A 390 15.14 19.30 -11.99
C LEU A 390 14.16 18.90 -10.88
N LYS A 391 12.87 19.22 -11.03
CA LYS A 391 11.82 18.81 -10.09
C LYS A 391 11.77 17.30 -9.91
N TRP A 392 11.81 16.53 -11.01
CA TRP A 392 11.78 15.07 -10.95
C TRP A 392 13.09 14.47 -10.43
N PHE A 393 14.25 15.01 -10.84
CA PHE A 393 15.54 14.59 -10.26
C PHE A 393 15.61 14.82 -8.75
N ARG A 394 15.13 15.96 -8.24
CA ARG A 394 15.14 16.24 -6.78
C ARG A 394 14.26 15.27 -6.01
N LYS A 395 13.06 14.95 -6.54
CA LYS A 395 12.17 13.93 -5.93
C LYS A 395 12.85 12.56 -5.84
N SER A 396 13.51 12.14 -6.92
CA SER A 396 14.25 10.87 -6.99
C SER A 396 15.46 10.85 -6.04
N ALA A 397 16.25 11.93 -6.03
CA ALA A 397 17.46 12.06 -5.22
C ALA A 397 17.19 12.04 -3.71
N ARG A 398 16.04 12.57 -3.26
CA ARG A 398 15.56 12.48 -1.86
C ARG A 398 15.20 11.06 -1.42
N LYS A 399 15.07 10.12 -2.37
CA LYS A 399 14.90 8.68 -2.13
C LYS A 399 16.22 7.92 -2.29
N ASP A 400 17.35 8.61 -2.15
CA ASP A 400 18.71 8.07 -2.25
C ASP A 400 19.05 7.41 -3.60
N TYR A 401 18.36 7.82 -4.68
CA TYR A 401 18.67 7.34 -6.02
C TYR A 401 19.92 8.04 -6.57
N LYS A 402 21.05 7.33 -6.53
CA LYS A 402 22.39 7.86 -6.81
C LYS A 402 22.50 8.57 -8.16
N ASP A 403 21.93 8.01 -9.23
CA ASP A 403 22.04 8.64 -10.55
C ASP A 403 21.45 10.04 -10.57
N SER A 404 20.35 10.27 -9.84
CA SER A 404 19.72 11.60 -9.73
C SER A 404 20.56 12.56 -8.88
N GLN A 405 21.14 12.07 -7.78
CA GLN A 405 22.07 12.84 -6.94
C GLN A 405 23.30 13.29 -7.74
N GLU A 406 23.91 12.36 -8.48
CA GLU A 406 25.04 12.65 -9.36
C GLU A 406 24.66 13.64 -10.47
N LYS A 407 23.48 13.47 -11.06
CA LYS A 407 23.00 14.35 -12.14
C LYS A 407 22.76 15.77 -11.64
N LEU A 408 22.14 15.94 -10.47
CA LEU A 408 21.97 17.26 -9.85
C LEU A 408 23.31 17.88 -9.45
N THR A 409 24.23 17.10 -8.89
CA THR A 409 25.59 17.57 -8.56
C THR A 409 26.30 18.10 -9.80
N LYS A 410 26.25 17.37 -10.92
CA LYS A 410 26.84 17.79 -12.20
C LYS A 410 26.20 19.05 -12.78
N LEU A 411 24.93 19.30 -12.45
CA LEU A 411 24.19 20.49 -12.84
C LEU A 411 24.39 21.67 -11.87
N GLY A 412 25.12 21.49 -10.76
CA GLY A 412 25.30 22.52 -9.74
C GLY A 412 24.08 22.74 -8.84
N GLU A 413 23.22 21.72 -8.74
CA GLU A 413 21.91 21.77 -8.09
C GLU A 413 21.88 20.92 -6.81
N SER A 414 21.13 21.36 -5.79
CA SER A 414 20.87 20.61 -4.57
C SER A 414 19.55 19.82 -4.64
N TRP A 415 19.42 18.79 -3.78
CA TRP A 415 18.21 17.95 -3.68
C TRP A 415 17.57 17.93 -2.31
#